data_AF-A0A818BFG7-F1
#
_entry.id   AF-A0A818BFG7-F1
#
_cell.length_a   1.000
_cell.length_b   1.000
_cell.length_c   1.000
_cell.angle_alpha   90.00
_cell.angle_beta   90.00
_cell.angle_gamma   90.00
#
_symmetry.space_group_name_H-M   'P 1'
#
loop_
_entity.id
_entity.type
_entity.pdbx_description
1 polymer ?
#
loop_
_entity_poly.entity_id
_entity_poly.type
_entity_poly.pdbx_seq_one_letter_code
_entity_poly.pdbx_strand_id
1 'polypeptide(L)'
;MTSLITSQCSSMLTNASEQFCRMGDCLDSAYYYQAFRLKISIAGYYSLKSISDMDTYGYMYNNSFVPPAPSQNLLVSNDDGAGNQQFRLYIWLDSASTYFLVVTTYDSSVTGQFTLIATGLASVTFSPMNAS
;
A
#
# COMPACT_ATOMS: atom_id res chain seq x y z
N MET A 1 3.34 -24.59 16.63
CA MET A 1 3.88 -23.36 15.99
C MET A 1 3.08 -23.13 14.72
N THR A 2 2.39 -22.01 14.62
CA THR A 2 1.68 -21.65 13.38
C THR A 2 2.71 -21.03 12.44
N SER A 3 2.96 -21.66 11.29
CA SER A 3 3.85 -21.08 10.28
C SER A 3 3.17 -19.88 9.63
N LEU A 4 3.92 -18.80 9.43
CA LEU A 4 3.43 -17.67 8.65
C LEU A 4 3.60 -17.99 7.15
N ILE A 5 2.69 -17.44 6.35
CA ILE A 5 2.70 -17.51 4.89
C ILE A 5 3.12 -16.15 4.34
N THR A 6 3.98 -16.17 3.33
CA THR A 6 4.42 -14.97 2.62
C THR A 6 3.77 -14.89 1.25
N SER A 7 3.26 -13.70 0.90
CA SER A 7 2.77 -13.35 -0.43
C SER A 7 3.54 -12.14 -0.94
N GLN A 8 3.82 -12.12 -2.24
CA GLN A 8 4.57 -11.03 -2.86
C GLN A 8 3.93 -10.59 -4.17
N CYS A 9 4.12 -9.32 -4.50
CA CYS A 9 3.65 -8.69 -5.74
C CYS A 9 4.61 -7.56 -6.09
N SER A 10 4.94 -7.37 -7.37
CA SER A 10 5.78 -6.25 -7.82
C SER A 10 4.98 -5.35 -8.76
N SER A 11 5.27 -4.06 -8.73
CA SER A 11 4.72 -3.06 -9.65
C SER A 11 5.68 -1.87 -9.77
N MET A 12 5.26 -0.80 -10.43
CA MET A 12 6.02 0.43 -10.58
C MET A 12 5.14 1.67 -10.53
N LEU A 13 5.73 2.77 -10.07
CA LEU A 13 5.21 4.11 -10.25
C LEU A 13 5.86 4.71 -11.49
N THR A 14 5.07 5.34 -12.35
CA THR A 14 5.54 6.03 -13.56
C THR A 14 4.91 7.42 -13.65
N ASN A 15 5.38 8.26 -14.57
CA ASN A 15 4.76 9.57 -14.82
C ASN A 15 3.34 9.48 -15.40
N ALA A 16 2.89 8.29 -15.84
CA ALA A 16 1.53 8.03 -16.29
C ALA A 16 0.61 7.51 -15.16
N SER A 17 1.19 7.12 -14.02
CA SER A 17 0.42 6.71 -12.85
C SER A 17 -0.46 7.87 -12.38
N GLU A 18 -1.64 7.52 -11.86
CA GLU A 18 -2.54 8.51 -11.27
C GLU A 18 -1.91 9.20 -10.05
N GLN A 19 -2.45 10.36 -9.70
CA GLN A 19 -1.98 11.16 -8.57
C GLN A 19 -2.84 10.96 -7.33
N PHE A 20 -2.18 10.95 -6.17
CA PHE A 20 -2.78 10.84 -4.86
C PHE A 20 -2.64 12.19 -4.14
N CYS A 21 -3.74 12.79 -3.67
CA CYS A 21 -3.69 14.07 -2.96
C CYS A 21 -3.19 13.88 -1.51
N ARG A 22 -1.98 13.35 -1.34
CA ARG A 22 -1.43 12.88 -0.06
C ARG A 22 -1.51 13.92 1.05
N MET A 23 -1.25 15.18 0.71
CA MET A 23 -1.24 16.32 1.65
C MET A 23 -2.60 17.04 1.75
N GLY A 24 -3.66 16.47 1.18
CA GLY A 24 -5.00 17.06 1.15
C GLY A 24 -5.27 17.98 -0.03
N ASP A 25 -4.24 18.31 -0.84
CA ASP A 25 -4.36 18.96 -2.13
C ASP A 25 -3.63 18.17 -3.23
N CYS A 26 -4.14 18.27 -4.46
CA CYS A 26 -3.49 17.76 -5.67
C CYS A 26 -2.91 18.89 -6.52
N LEU A 27 -2.91 20.12 -6.01
CA LEU A 27 -2.66 21.32 -6.82
C LEU A 27 -1.17 21.61 -7.02
N ASP A 28 -0.31 21.20 -6.09
CA ASP A 28 1.13 21.55 -6.12
C ASP A 28 2.09 20.37 -5.94
N SER A 29 1.61 19.12 -5.89
CA SER A 29 2.50 17.96 -5.73
C SER A 29 2.01 16.70 -6.45
N ALA A 30 2.84 16.22 -7.39
CA ALA A 30 2.57 15.01 -8.17
C ALA A 30 3.01 13.75 -7.38
N TYR A 31 2.20 13.30 -6.43
CA TYR A 31 2.42 12.01 -5.78
C TYR A 31 1.80 10.89 -6.61
N TYR A 32 2.63 10.21 -7.39
CA TYR A 32 2.20 9.03 -8.13
C TYR A 32 1.84 7.90 -7.17
N TYR A 33 0.84 7.10 -7.51
CA TYR A 33 0.47 5.95 -6.69
C TYR A 33 0.10 4.72 -7.50
N GLN A 34 0.20 3.56 -6.86
CA GLN A 34 -0.41 2.31 -7.28
C GLN A 34 -1.28 1.77 -6.15
N ALA A 35 -2.56 1.54 -6.43
CA ALA A 35 -3.48 0.91 -5.50
C ALA A 35 -3.66 -0.58 -5.80
N PHE A 36 -3.81 -1.37 -4.74
CA PHE A 36 -4.15 -2.78 -4.79
C PHE A 36 -5.37 -3.04 -3.93
N ARG A 37 -6.39 -3.68 -4.51
CA ARG A 37 -7.45 -4.29 -3.72
C ARG A 37 -6.92 -5.60 -3.13
N LEU A 38 -6.97 -5.73 -1.82
CA LEU A 38 -6.53 -6.92 -1.11
C LEU A 38 -7.72 -7.83 -0.81
N LYS A 39 -7.52 -9.14 -0.97
CA LYS A 39 -8.41 -10.17 -0.45
C LYS A 39 -7.67 -10.99 0.60
N ILE A 40 -8.27 -11.05 1.79
CA ILE A 40 -7.72 -11.74 2.96
C ILE A 40 -8.48 -13.05 3.17
N SER A 41 -7.75 -14.17 3.19
CA SER A 41 -8.38 -15.49 3.28
C SER A 41 -8.66 -15.93 4.72
N ILE A 42 -7.87 -15.47 5.69
CA ILE A 42 -8.00 -15.80 7.11
C ILE A 42 -7.81 -14.52 7.91
N ALA A 43 -8.73 -14.21 8.82
CA ALA A 43 -8.59 -13.05 9.69
C ALA A 43 -7.37 -13.18 10.62
N GLY A 44 -6.64 -12.09 10.82
CA GLY A 44 -5.44 -12.12 11.66
C GLY A 44 -4.56 -10.89 11.53
N TYR A 45 -3.44 -10.88 12.24
CA TYR A 45 -2.40 -9.87 12.05
C TYR A 45 -1.57 -10.17 10.81
N TYR A 46 -1.37 -9.13 10.00
CA TYR A 46 -0.54 -9.15 8.80
C TYR A 46 0.52 -8.05 8.89
N SER A 47 1.73 -8.39 8.48
CA SER A 47 2.80 -7.43 8.21
C SER A 47 2.90 -7.23 6.71
N LEU A 48 2.67 -6.01 6.23
CA LEU A 48 2.86 -5.61 4.83
C LEU A 48 4.02 -4.62 4.77
N LYS A 49 4.96 -4.84 3.85
CA LYS A 49 6.10 -3.92 3.65
C LYS A 49 6.44 -3.80 2.16
N SER A 50 7.16 -2.75 1.81
CA SER A 50 7.79 -2.63 0.50
C SER A 50 9.28 -3.01 0.52
N ILE A 51 9.81 -3.20 -0.68
CA ILE A 51 11.23 -3.21 -1.03
C ILE A 51 11.36 -2.39 -2.32
N SER A 52 12.17 -1.34 -2.28
CA SER A 52 12.44 -0.44 -3.40
C SER A 52 13.72 0.35 -3.14
N ASP A 53 14.23 1.01 -4.17
CA ASP A 53 15.22 2.08 -4.04
C ASP A 53 14.56 3.45 -3.77
N MET A 54 13.24 3.56 -3.94
CA MET A 54 12.45 4.75 -3.60
C MET A 54 12.20 4.83 -2.09
N ASP A 55 12.05 6.04 -1.58
CA ASP A 55 11.43 6.27 -0.27
C ASP A 55 9.91 6.08 -0.39
N THR A 56 9.39 4.95 0.08
CA THR A 56 8.01 4.53 -0.14
C THR A 56 7.11 4.85 1.05
N TYR A 57 5.87 5.22 0.76
CA TYR A 57 4.84 5.44 1.76
C TYR A 57 3.65 4.52 1.48
N GLY A 58 3.32 3.65 2.44
CA GLY A 58 2.17 2.75 2.40
C GLY A 58 0.97 3.30 3.16
N TYR A 59 -0.22 3.20 2.57
CA TYR A 59 -1.51 3.51 3.21
C TYR A 59 -2.44 2.31 3.09
N MET A 60 -3.14 1.96 4.18
CA MET A 60 -4.16 0.92 4.19
C MET A 60 -5.52 1.52 4.47
N TYR A 61 -6.49 1.29 3.58
CA TYR A 61 -7.87 1.75 3.72
C TYR A 61 -8.84 0.58 3.89
N ASN A 62 -9.93 0.83 4.60
CA ASN A 62 -11.05 -0.11 4.71
C ASN A 62 -12.17 0.26 3.73
N ASN A 63 -12.74 -0.73 3.04
CA ASN A 63 -13.95 -0.63 2.22
C ASN A 63 -13.90 0.27 0.96
N SER A 64 -13.25 1.43 0.99
CA SER A 64 -12.99 2.25 -0.19
C SER A 64 -11.73 3.09 -0.05
N PHE A 65 -11.11 3.40 -1.19
CA PHE A 65 -10.02 4.36 -1.33
C PHE A 65 -10.47 5.47 -2.29
N VAL A 66 -10.31 6.73 -1.88
CA VAL A 66 -10.72 7.92 -2.62
C VAL A 66 -9.50 8.85 -2.72
N PRO A 67 -8.79 8.92 -3.87
CA PRO A 67 -7.52 9.66 -3.98
C PRO A 67 -7.59 11.14 -3.55
N PRO A 68 -8.70 11.88 -3.81
CA PRO A 68 -8.85 13.25 -3.33
C PRO A 68 -9.14 13.40 -1.82
N ALA A 69 -9.43 12.32 -1.11
CA ALA A 69 -9.80 12.33 0.31
C ALA A 69 -8.91 11.33 1.10
N PRO A 70 -7.60 11.62 1.26
CA PRO A 70 -6.60 10.68 1.79
C PRO A 70 -6.86 10.22 3.24
N SER A 71 -7.64 10.97 4.01
CA SER A 71 -8.01 10.59 5.38
C SER A 71 -9.27 9.73 5.45
N GLN A 72 -10.05 9.65 4.39
CA GLN A 72 -11.33 8.93 4.38
C GLN A 72 -11.06 7.42 4.42
N ASN A 73 -11.60 6.74 5.43
CA ASN A 73 -11.47 5.29 5.65
C ASN A 73 -10.03 4.77 5.84
N LEU A 74 -9.08 5.67 6.12
CA LEU A 74 -7.70 5.29 6.42
C LEU A 74 -7.64 4.51 7.74
N LEU A 75 -6.97 3.37 7.72
CA LEU A 75 -6.72 2.54 8.90
C LEU A 75 -5.34 2.82 9.50
N VAL A 76 -4.31 2.82 8.65
CA VAL A 76 -2.92 3.00 9.04
C VAL A 76 -2.11 3.45 7.84
N SER A 77 -1.08 4.24 8.09
CA SER A 77 -0.05 4.59 7.11
C SER A 77 1.31 4.65 7.79
N ASN A 78 2.36 4.38 7.03
CA ASN A 78 3.76 4.51 7.47
C ASN A 78 4.68 4.59 6.23
N ASP A 79 5.85 5.19 6.38
CA ASP A 79 6.87 5.42 5.35
C ASP A 79 8.24 4.78 5.66
N ASP A 80 8.55 4.48 6.93
CA ASP A 80 9.91 4.10 7.34
C ASP A 80 10.02 2.84 8.22
N GLY A 81 8.90 2.18 8.50
CA GLY A 81 8.78 1.12 9.50
C GLY A 81 9.45 -0.22 9.14
N ALA A 82 9.96 -0.39 7.92
CA ALA A 82 10.79 -1.52 7.52
C ALA A 82 12.29 -1.18 7.44
N GLY A 83 12.68 0.07 7.75
CA GLY A 83 14.04 0.58 7.53
C GLY A 83 14.33 0.83 6.05
N ASN A 84 15.48 1.47 5.76
CA ASN A 84 15.89 1.84 4.40
C ASN A 84 14.79 2.60 3.62
N GLN A 85 14.05 3.49 4.30
CA GLN A 85 12.98 4.30 3.70
C GLN A 85 11.85 3.44 3.08
N GLN A 86 11.60 2.27 3.67
CA GLN A 86 10.53 1.38 3.24
C GLN A 86 9.42 1.37 4.28
N PHE A 87 8.18 1.50 3.82
CA PHE A 87 7.04 1.38 4.71
C PHE A 87 6.92 -0.01 5.32
N ARG A 88 6.35 -0.06 6.54
CA ARG A 88 5.79 -1.27 7.11
C ARG A 88 4.47 -0.98 7.81
N LEU A 89 3.44 -1.74 7.45
CA LEU A 89 2.14 -1.73 8.09
C LEU A 89 1.96 -3.05 8.84
N TYR A 90 1.67 -2.98 10.13
CA TYR A 90 1.31 -4.14 10.94
C TYR A 90 -0.11 -3.96 11.48
N ILE A 91 -1.06 -4.72 10.95
CA ILE A 91 -2.49 -4.47 11.16
C ILE A 91 -3.28 -5.78 11.19
N TRP A 92 -4.36 -5.80 11.99
CA TRP A 92 -5.35 -6.87 11.96
C TRP A 92 -6.28 -6.69 10.75
N LEU A 93 -6.39 -7.72 9.91
CA LEU A 93 -7.26 -7.72 8.75
C LEU A 93 -8.30 -8.83 8.88
N ASP A 94 -9.55 -8.53 8.52
CA ASP A 94 -10.68 -9.45 8.54
C ASP A 94 -10.94 -10.05 7.16
N SER A 95 -11.28 -11.33 7.09
CA SER A 95 -11.54 -12.03 5.81
C SER A 95 -12.83 -11.61 5.10
N ALA A 96 -13.78 -11.00 5.81
CA ALA A 96 -15.05 -10.49 5.25
C ALA A 96 -14.95 -9.06 4.72
N SER A 97 -13.84 -8.36 4.99
CA SER A 97 -13.62 -6.98 4.57
C SER A 97 -12.83 -6.88 3.27
N THR A 98 -13.06 -5.80 2.52
CA THR A 98 -12.21 -5.44 1.37
C THR A 98 -11.28 -4.31 1.79
N TYR A 99 -9.98 -4.50 1.58
CA TYR A 99 -8.96 -3.51 1.92
C TYR A 99 -8.29 -2.98 0.66
N PHE A 100 -7.76 -1.76 0.76
CA PHE A 100 -7.03 -1.11 -0.30
C PHE A 100 -5.66 -0.72 0.23
N LEU A 101 -4.61 -1.32 -0.33
CA LEU A 101 -3.23 -0.92 -0.08
C LEU A 101 -2.82 0.05 -1.18
N VAL A 102 -2.42 1.25 -0.79
CA VAL A 102 -1.89 2.28 -1.68
C VAL A 102 -0.41 2.42 -1.42
N VAL A 103 0.38 2.33 -2.49
CA VAL A 103 1.82 2.60 -2.48
C VAL A 103 2.05 3.92 -3.20
N THR A 104 2.71 4.84 -2.52
CA THR A 104 3.20 6.10 -3.06
C THR A 104 4.61 6.36 -2.51
N THR A 105 5.12 7.58 -2.60
CA THR A 105 6.46 7.97 -2.16
C THR A 105 6.43 9.05 -1.09
N TYR A 106 7.54 9.17 -0.34
CA TYR A 106 7.70 10.26 0.63
C TYR A 106 7.79 11.61 -0.06
N ASP A 107 8.60 11.70 -1.11
CA ASP A 107 8.74 12.89 -1.96
C ASP A 107 7.83 12.81 -3.19
N SER A 108 7.42 13.97 -3.70
CA SER A 108 6.63 14.07 -4.94
C SER A 108 7.47 13.78 -6.18
N SER A 109 6.82 13.42 -7.28
CA SER A 109 7.42 13.19 -8.61
C SER A 109 8.44 12.06 -8.65
N VAL A 110 8.45 11.17 -7.66
CA VAL A 110 9.30 10.01 -7.61
C VAL A 110 8.63 8.84 -8.33
N THR A 111 9.40 8.15 -9.17
CA THR A 111 8.98 6.97 -9.94
C THR A 111 9.99 5.86 -9.74
N GLY A 112 9.57 4.62 -9.97
CA GLY A 112 10.42 3.46 -9.76
C GLY A 112 9.64 2.18 -9.49
N GLN A 113 10.37 1.08 -9.50
CA GLN A 113 9.83 -0.24 -9.22
C GLN A 113 9.80 -0.50 -7.72
N PHE A 114 8.83 -1.27 -7.28
CA PHE A 114 8.75 -1.75 -5.90
C PHE A 114 8.20 -3.17 -5.85
N THR A 115 8.57 -3.88 -4.80
CA THR A 115 8.01 -5.18 -4.44
C THR A 115 7.32 -5.08 -3.10
N LEU A 116 6.09 -5.60 -3.01
CA LEU A 116 5.32 -5.76 -1.80
C LEU A 116 5.55 -7.15 -1.23
N ILE A 117 5.69 -7.22 0.09
CA ILE A 117 5.73 -8.47 0.85
C ILE A 117 4.67 -8.38 1.94
N ALA A 118 3.68 -9.29 1.89
CA ALA A 118 2.75 -9.54 2.99
C ALA A 118 3.11 -10.85 3.70
N THR A 119 3.13 -10.84 5.02
CA THR A 119 3.32 -12.04 5.85
C THR A 119 2.23 -12.11 6.91
N GLY A 120 1.57 -13.26 7.03
CA GLY A 120 0.49 -13.47 7.99
C GLY A 120 0.02 -14.93 8.05
N LEU A 121 -1.18 -15.17 8.59
CA LEU A 121 -1.72 -16.53 8.81
C LEU A 121 -2.14 -17.25 7.52
N ALA A 122 -2.35 -16.51 6.42
CA ALA A 122 -2.68 -17.04 5.11
C ALA A 122 -2.12 -16.15 4.00
N SER A 123 -2.24 -16.59 2.74
CA SER A 123 -1.89 -15.75 1.61
C SER A 123 -2.78 -14.51 1.50
N VAL A 124 -2.19 -13.43 1.00
CA VAL A 124 -2.88 -12.19 0.63
C VAL A 124 -2.87 -12.09 -0.89
N THR A 125 -4.04 -11.93 -1.50
CA THR A 125 -4.13 -11.66 -2.93
C THR A 125 -4.08 -10.16 -3.16
N PHE A 126 -3.10 -9.72 -3.95
CA PHE A 126 -3.00 -8.36 -4.47
C PHE A 126 -3.66 -8.30 -5.84
N SER A 127 -4.74 -7.54 -5.97
CA SER A 127 -5.33 -7.22 -7.27
C SER A 127 -5.02 -5.76 -7.59
N PRO A 128 -4.12 -5.47 -8.55
CA PRO A 128 -3.86 -4.10 -8.94
C PRO A 128 -5.18 -3.48 -9.40
N MET A 129 -5.48 -2.31 -8.87
CA MET A 129 -6.52 -1.47 -9.43
C MET A 129 -5.87 -0.75 -10.61
N ASN A 130 -6.55 -0.73 -11.75
CA ASN A 130 -6.07 -0.01 -12.92
C ASN A 130 -5.67 1.41 -12.48
N ALA A 131 -4.39 1.70 -12.53
CA ALA A 131 -3.83 3.04 -12.51
C ALA A 131 -2.97 3.06 -13.78
N SER A 132 -3.57 3.62 -14.84
CA SER A 132 -3.10 3.82 -16.22
C SER A 132 -1.91 2.99 -16.72
#